data_AF-A0A3R9Z486-F1
#
_entry.id   AF-A0A3R9Z486-F1
#
_cell.length_a   1.000
_cell.length_b   1.000
_cell.length_c   1.000
_cell.angle_alpha   90.00
_cell.angle_beta   90.00
_cell.angle_gamma   90.00
#
_symmetry.space_group_name_H-M   'P 1'
#
loop_
_entity.id
_entity.type
_entity.pdbx_description
1 polymer ?
#
loop_
_entity_poly.entity_id
_entity_poly.type
_entity_poly.pdbx_seq_one_letter_code
_entity_poly.pdbx_strand_id
1 'polypeptide(L)'
;MSAWRTVAHFVAHPPPAEWRDDLARRIGRRPRRVGLWTELAMYGARCCLDAAGEDSLPPGARIRVSSQRGAWGATHAGLVQLDAGLPMPFTFMQSQPALMLAEVGRCLEWQGDASFALCRDPAQVLRLAKLGAAPDGLLFGIVEEERNGEPARTEWWRLLPA
;
A
#
# COMPACT_ATOMS: atom_id res chain seq x y z
N MET A 1 13.20 -24.17 -3.65
CA MET A 1 12.58 -22.85 -3.42
C MET A 1 13.61 -21.82 -3.86
N SER A 2 13.28 -20.94 -4.80
CA SER A 2 14.21 -19.86 -5.18
C SER A 2 14.53 -19.04 -3.93
N ALA A 3 15.82 -18.85 -3.65
CA ALA A 3 16.23 -17.95 -2.59
C ALA A 3 15.77 -16.53 -2.95
N TRP A 4 15.39 -15.74 -1.95
CA TRP A 4 14.92 -14.36 -2.12
C TRP A 4 15.87 -13.44 -1.37
N ARG A 5 16.23 -12.31 -1.99
CA ARG A 5 16.98 -11.24 -1.34
C ARG A 5 16.10 -10.01 -1.16
N THR A 6 16.26 -9.35 -0.02
CA THR A 6 15.67 -8.04 0.24
C THR A 6 16.60 -6.97 -0.30
N VAL A 7 16.12 -6.20 -1.28
CA VAL A 7 16.85 -5.08 -1.87
C VAL A 7 16.62 -3.82 -1.06
N ALA A 8 15.39 -3.62 -0.56
CA ALA A 8 15.05 -2.55 0.34
C ALA A 8 13.95 -2.99 1.31
N HIS A 9 13.95 -2.37 2.48
CA HIS A 9 12.92 -2.50 3.51
C HIS A 9 12.68 -1.11 4.10
N PHE A 10 11.41 -0.69 4.14
CA PHE A 10 11.00 0.59 4.68
C PHE A 10 9.91 0.38 5.72
N VAL A 11 10.00 1.10 6.84
CA VAL A 11 9.02 1.07 7.93
C VAL A 11 8.70 2.49 8.38
N ALA A 12 7.41 2.80 8.48
CA ALA A 12 6.91 4.01 9.12
C ALA A 12 5.77 3.64 10.08
N HIS A 13 6.05 3.66 11.38
CA HIS A 13 5.11 3.30 12.45
C HIS A 13 5.46 3.99 13.78
N PRO A 14 4.73 5.06 14.18
CA PRO A 14 3.85 5.84 13.31
C PRO A 14 4.63 6.53 12.17
N PRO A 15 3.98 6.89 11.07
CA PRO A 15 4.55 7.82 10.10
C PRO A 15 4.95 9.16 10.74
N PRO A 16 6.05 9.80 10.31
CA PRO A 16 6.45 11.14 10.80
C PRO A 16 5.38 12.18 10.54
N ALA A 17 5.22 13.21 11.37
CA ALA A 17 4.14 14.21 11.24
C ALA A 17 3.97 14.79 9.81
N GLU A 18 5.09 15.08 9.14
CA GLU A 18 5.13 15.69 7.80
C GLU A 18 5.07 14.68 6.63
N TRP A 19 4.72 13.41 6.88
CA TRP A 19 4.76 12.34 5.88
C TRP A 19 3.92 12.63 4.63
N ARG A 20 2.81 13.37 4.76
CA ARG A 20 1.96 13.75 3.62
C ARG A 20 2.61 14.77 2.72
N ASP A 21 3.34 15.73 3.30
CA ASP A 21 4.07 16.72 2.53
C ASP A 21 5.32 16.10 1.91
N ASP A 22 5.96 15.16 2.62
CA ASP A 22 7.02 14.33 2.04
C ASP A 22 6.50 13.52 0.84
N LEU A 23 5.35 12.84 0.97
CA LEU A 23 4.70 12.14 -0.14
C LEU A 23 4.43 13.09 -1.31
N ALA A 24 3.85 14.25 -1.05
CA ALA A 24 3.50 15.20 -2.10
C ALA A 24 4.73 15.69 -2.88
N ARG A 25 5.86 15.91 -2.20
CA ARG A 25 7.14 16.23 -2.85
C ARG A 25 7.63 15.09 -3.71
N ARG A 26 7.62 13.85 -3.20
CA ARG A 26 8.10 12.66 -3.91
C ARG A 26 7.32 12.38 -5.20
N ILE A 27 6.01 12.61 -5.20
CA ILE A 27 5.14 12.32 -6.35
C ILE A 27 4.81 13.55 -7.20
N GLY A 28 5.39 14.71 -6.87
CA GLY A 28 5.16 15.99 -7.57
C GLY A 28 3.75 16.56 -7.46
N ARG A 29 2.87 15.98 -6.62
CA ARG A 29 1.50 16.43 -6.41
C ARG A 29 0.91 15.97 -5.09
N ARG A 30 -0.06 16.71 -4.56
CA ARG A 30 -0.83 16.24 -3.39
C ARG A 30 -1.91 15.23 -3.83
N PRO A 31 -2.00 14.02 -3.26
CA PRO A 31 -3.11 13.10 -3.50
C PRO A 31 -4.45 13.77 -3.19
N ARG A 32 -5.49 13.47 -3.97
CA ARG A 32 -6.82 14.05 -3.79
C ARG A 32 -7.87 12.95 -3.79
N ARG A 33 -8.74 12.95 -2.77
CA ARG A 33 -9.91 12.06 -2.66
C ARG A 33 -9.60 10.56 -2.57
N VAL A 34 -8.36 10.17 -2.26
CA VAL A 34 -7.92 8.76 -2.21
C VAL A 34 -8.04 8.11 -0.82
N GLY A 35 -8.17 8.90 0.24
CA GLY A 35 -8.30 8.43 1.62
C GLY A 35 -6.97 8.11 2.32
N LEU A 36 -6.99 8.08 3.65
CA LEU A 36 -5.79 7.89 4.50
C LEU A 36 -5.06 6.58 4.19
N TRP A 37 -5.77 5.46 4.17
CA TRP A 37 -5.18 4.15 3.89
C TRP A 37 -4.41 4.11 2.56
N THR A 38 -4.96 4.72 1.50
CA THR A 38 -4.30 4.82 0.20
C THR A 38 -3.07 5.71 0.26
N GLU A 39 -3.15 6.87 0.93
CA GLU A 39 -1.99 7.75 1.11
C GLU A 39 -0.85 7.06 1.86
N LEU A 40 -1.15 6.27 2.91
CA LEU A 40 -0.16 5.47 3.64
C LEU A 40 0.50 4.43 2.74
N ALA A 41 -0.29 3.75 1.90
CA ALA A 41 0.22 2.77 0.95
C ALA A 41 1.16 3.43 -0.08
N MET A 42 0.74 4.55 -0.67
CA MET A 42 1.56 5.33 -1.61
C MET A 42 2.87 5.79 -0.96
N TYR A 43 2.81 6.32 0.26
CA TYR A 43 3.98 6.80 0.99
C TYR A 43 5.01 5.70 1.24
N GLY A 44 4.58 4.59 1.86
CA GLY A 44 5.52 3.51 2.18
C GLY A 44 6.08 2.84 0.93
N ALA A 45 5.26 2.64 -0.11
CA ALA A 45 5.71 2.05 -1.37
C ALA A 45 6.75 2.91 -2.07
N ARG A 46 6.50 4.23 -2.21
CA ARG A 46 7.45 5.17 -2.83
C ARG A 46 8.75 5.25 -2.04
N CYS A 47 8.68 5.38 -0.72
CA CYS A 47 9.88 5.37 0.14
C CYS A 47 10.68 4.07 0.04
N CYS A 48 10.01 2.93 -0.13
CA CYS A 48 10.68 1.64 -0.33
C CYS A 48 11.42 1.58 -1.67
N LEU A 49 10.84 2.10 -2.75
CA LEU A 49 11.53 2.21 -4.04
C LEU A 49 12.71 3.19 -3.98
N ASP A 50 12.52 4.33 -3.31
CA ASP A 50 13.61 5.29 -3.12
C ASP A 50 14.78 4.64 -2.36
N ALA A 51 14.49 3.85 -1.33
CA ALA A 51 15.50 3.07 -0.60
C ALA A 51 16.15 1.96 -1.44
N ALA A 52 15.45 1.45 -2.48
CA ALA A 52 16.00 0.51 -3.45
C ALA A 52 16.83 1.18 -4.56
N GLY A 53 16.82 2.53 -4.64
CA GLY A 53 17.41 3.27 -5.75
C GLY A 53 16.65 3.11 -7.06
N GLU A 54 15.36 2.76 -7.01
CA GLU A 54 14.51 2.56 -8.19
C GLU A 54 13.60 3.79 -8.40
N ASP A 55 13.76 4.49 -9.52
CA ASP A 55 12.89 5.63 -9.87
C ASP A 55 11.45 5.18 -10.19
N SER A 56 11.30 3.98 -10.75
CA SER A 56 10.01 3.33 -11.03
C SER A 56 10.11 1.83 -10.79
N LEU A 57 8.98 1.20 -10.47
CA LEU A 57 8.95 -0.25 -10.30
C LEU A 57 9.04 -0.95 -11.66
N PRO A 58 9.87 -1.98 -11.85
CA PRO A 58 9.96 -2.69 -13.14
C PRO A 58 8.60 -3.27 -13.58
N PRO A 59 8.25 -3.25 -14.88
CA PRO A 59 6.94 -3.69 -15.36
C PRO A 59 6.56 -5.13 -14.99
N GLY A 60 7.53 -6.06 -14.93
CA GLY A 60 7.27 -7.44 -14.54
C GLY A 60 7.21 -7.66 -13.03
N ALA A 61 7.60 -6.67 -12.22
CA ALA A 61 7.53 -6.80 -10.76
C ALA A 61 6.07 -6.74 -10.32
N ARG A 62 5.72 -7.53 -9.31
CA ARG A 62 4.34 -7.59 -8.78
C ARG A 62 4.19 -6.74 -7.54
N ILE A 63 2.99 -6.19 -7.33
CA ILE A 63 2.63 -5.51 -6.07
C ILE A 63 1.71 -6.42 -5.26
N ARG A 64 2.00 -6.62 -3.98
CA ARG A 64 1.15 -7.38 -3.06
C ARG A 64 0.99 -6.62 -1.77
N VAL A 65 -0.22 -6.26 -1.42
CA VAL A 65 -0.50 -5.52 -0.19
C VAL A 65 -1.33 -6.39 0.73
N SER A 66 -1.03 -6.34 2.02
CA SER A 66 -1.83 -6.98 3.05
C SER A 66 -2.23 -5.98 4.12
N SER A 67 -3.37 -6.26 4.74
CA SER A 67 -3.81 -5.55 5.92
C SER A 67 -4.65 -6.49 6.78
N GLN A 68 -4.70 -6.26 8.07
CA GLN A 68 -5.62 -6.94 8.97
C GLN A 68 -7.05 -6.41 8.82
N ARG A 69 -7.20 -5.14 8.44
CA ARG A 69 -8.47 -4.38 8.53
C ARG A 69 -8.89 -3.71 7.23
N GLY A 70 -7.95 -3.46 6.31
CA GLY A 70 -8.19 -2.70 5.08
C GLY A 70 -8.49 -1.22 5.37
N ALA A 71 -9.23 -0.58 4.48
CA ALA A 71 -9.67 0.81 4.58
C ALA A 71 -10.79 0.98 5.62
N TRP A 72 -10.47 0.72 6.89
CA TRP A 72 -11.42 0.73 8.01
C TRP A 72 -12.17 2.06 8.14
N GLY A 73 -11.46 3.18 8.12
CA GLY A 73 -12.03 4.52 8.31
C GLY A 73 -13.05 4.86 7.22
N ALA A 74 -12.70 4.61 5.95
CA ALA A 74 -13.62 4.81 4.84
C ALA A 74 -14.83 3.85 4.91
N THR A 75 -14.61 2.59 5.26
CA THR A 75 -15.69 1.60 5.41
C THR A 75 -16.69 2.03 6.48
N HIS A 76 -16.20 2.42 7.66
CA HIS A 76 -17.04 2.87 8.77
C HIS A 76 -17.76 4.18 8.46
N ALA A 77 -17.07 5.16 7.87
CA ALA A 77 -17.70 6.41 7.44
C ALA A 77 -18.82 6.16 6.41
N GLY A 78 -18.64 5.17 5.52
CA GLY A 78 -19.66 4.75 4.58
C GLY A 78 -20.90 4.22 5.30
N LEU A 79 -20.73 3.30 6.25
CA LEU A 79 -21.87 2.78 7.02
C LEU A 79 -22.67 3.90 7.72
N VAL A 80 -21.98 4.87 8.33
CA VAL A 80 -22.64 6.03 8.96
C VAL A 80 -23.41 6.88 7.94
N GLN A 81 -22.85 7.09 6.74
CA GLN A 81 -23.55 7.83 5.68
C GLN A 81 -24.76 7.06 5.14
N LEU A 82 -24.66 5.73 5.02
CA LEU A 82 -25.77 4.87 4.63
C LEU A 82 -26.92 4.97 5.63
N ASP A 83 -26.63 4.86 6.93
CA ASP A 83 -27.63 4.98 8.00
C ASP A 83 -28.30 6.36 8.00
N ALA A 84 -27.55 7.42 7.63
CA ALA A 84 -28.06 8.78 7.51
C ALA A 84 -28.79 9.06 6.16
N GLY A 85 -28.88 8.10 5.25
CA GLY A 85 -29.49 8.29 3.93
C GLY A 85 -28.69 9.22 2.99
N LEU A 86 -27.38 9.38 3.23
CA LEU A 86 -26.50 10.25 2.45
C LEU A 86 -25.83 9.50 1.29
N PRO A 87 -25.56 10.18 0.14
CA PRO A 87 -24.78 9.58 -0.94
C PRO A 87 -23.31 9.38 -0.53
N MET A 88 -22.69 8.31 -1.03
CA MET A 88 -21.34 7.87 -0.61
C MET A 88 -20.32 7.66 -1.75
N PRO A 89 -20.28 8.45 -2.84
CA PRO A 89 -19.42 8.12 -3.98
C PRO A 89 -17.93 8.08 -3.62
N PHE A 90 -17.44 9.07 -2.86
CA PHE A 90 -16.02 9.12 -2.49
C PHE A 90 -15.67 8.14 -1.38
N THR A 91 -16.52 8.04 -0.36
CA THR A 91 -16.30 7.12 0.76
C THR A 91 -16.28 5.67 0.30
N PHE A 92 -17.19 5.29 -0.60
CA PHE A 92 -17.19 3.98 -1.24
C PHE A 92 -15.91 3.74 -2.05
N MET A 93 -15.49 4.70 -2.88
CA MET A 93 -14.25 4.56 -3.64
C MET A 93 -13.03 4.40 -2.72
N GLN A 94 -12.94 5.19 -1.65
CA GLN A 94 -11.84 5.14 -0.68
C GLN A 94 -11.77 3.82 0.09
N SER A 95 -12.87 3.08 0.18
CA SER A 95 -12.87 1.76 0.82
C SER A 95 -12.41 0.63 -0.10
N GLN A 96 -12.25 0.87 -1.42
CA GLN A 96 -11.93 -0.18 -2.38
C GLN A 96 -10.42 -0.46 -2.46
N PRO A 97 -9.96 -1.69 -2.15
CA PRO A 97 -8.56 -2.06 -2.32
C PRO A 97 -8.04 -1.95 -3.74
N ALA A 98 -8.89 -2.19 -4.74
CA ALA A 98 -8.51 -2.06 -6.14
C ALA A 98 -8.13 -0.62 -6.50
N LEU A 99 -8.82 0.39 -5.93
CA LEU A 99 -8.49 1.80 -6.17
C LEU A 99 -7.22 2.22 -5.43
N MET A 100 -6.98 1.68 -4.23
CA MET A 100 -5.70 1.84 -3.54
C MET A 100 -4.54 1.31 -4.40
N LEU A 101 -4.67 0.09 -4.94
CA LEU A 101 -3.63 -0.51 -5.80
C LEU A 101 -3.41 0.29 -7.09
N ALA A 102 -4.47 0.81 -7.70
CA ALA A 102 -4.37 1.67 -8.88
C ALA A 102 -3.61 2.98 -8.57
N GLU A 103 -3.88 3.61 -7.43
CA GLU A 103 -3.17 4.81 -7.01
C GLU A 103 -1.71 4.55 -6.63
N VAL A 104 -1.41 3.39 -6.03
CA VAL A 104 -0.03 2.95 -5.81
C VAL A 104 0.67 2.71 -7.15
N GLY A 105 0.07 1.99 -8.09
CA GLY A 105 0.66 1.80 -9.42
C GLY A 105 0.96 3.13 -10.12
N ARG A 106 0.01 4.06 -10.11
CA ARG A 106 0.18 5.42 -10.63
C ARG A 106 1.24 6.23 -9.87
N CYS A 107 1.42 5.99 -8.56
CA CYS A 107 2.45 6.61 -7.72
C CYS A 107 3.88 6.14 -8.08
N LEU A 108 4.01 4.91 -8.58
CA LEU A 108 5.28 4.27 -8.89
C LEU A 108 5.57 4.21 -10.40
N GLU A 109 4.76 4.91 -11.20
CA GLU A 109 4.78 4.88 -12.68
C GLU A 109 4.70 3.45 -13.25
N TRP A 110 3.95 2.59 -12.57
CA TRP A 110 3.94 1.16 -12.82
C TRP A 110 2.57 0.66 -13.29
N GLN A 111 2.61 -0.34 -14.17
CA GLN A 111 1.46 -1.09 -14.66
C GLN A 111 1.80 -2.57 -14.61
N GLY A 112 0.93 -3.38 -14.02
CA GLY A 112 1.16 -4.83 -13.94
C GLY A 112 0.20 -5.53 -12.97
N ASP A 113 0.64 -6.69 -12.46
CA ASP A 113 -0.15 -7.53 -11.57
C ASP A 113 -0.03 -7.07 -10.11
N ALA A 114 -1.14 -6.55 -9.57
CA ALA A 114 -1.28 -6.14 -8.18
C ALA A 114 -2.41 -6.92 -7.48
N SER A 115 -2.22 -7.27 -6.21
CA SER A 115 -3.32 -7.82 -5.41
C SER A 115 -3.27 -7.39 -3.95
N PHE A 116 -4.43 -7.47 -3.31
CA PHE A 116 -4.62 -7.15 -1.91
C PHE A 116 -5.20 -8.37 -1.17
N ALA A 117 -4.75 -8.59 0.07
CA ALA A 117 -5.28 -9.62 0.95
C ALA A 117 -5.59 -9.06 2.35
N LEU A 118 -6.81 -9.31 2.83
CA LEU A 118 -7.11 -9.20 4.26
C LEU A 118 -6.56 -10.44 4.98
N CYS A 119 -5.61 -10.25 5.90
CA CYS A 119 -4.98 -11.36 6.59
C CYS A 119 -4.45 -10.95 7.97
N ARG A 120 -4.54 -11.87 8.93
CA ARG A 120 -3.95 -11.71 10.27
C ARG A 120 -2.48 -12.11 10.34
N ASP A 121 -2.04 -12.99 9.43
CA ASP A 121 -0.66 -13.47 9.36
C ASP A 121 -0.02 -13.02 8.03
N PRO A 122 0.61 -11.82 8.01
CA PRO A 122 1.23 -11.29 6.80
C PRO A 122 2.39 -12.15 6.29
N ALA A 123 2.99 -13.00 7.14
CA ALA A 123 4.04 -13.91 6.70
C ALA A 123 3.50 -14.98 5.74
N GLN A 124 2.25 -15.44 5.89
CA GLN A 124 1.67 -16.37 4.91
C GLN A 124 1.42 -15.69 3.57
N VAL A 125 0.92 -14.44 3.59
CA VAL A 125 0.70 -13.67 2.37
C VAL A 125 2.01 -13.47 1.63
N LEU A 126 3.09 -13.14 2.35
CA LEU A 126 4.42 -13.01 1.75
C LEU A 126 4.92 -14.34 1.15
N ARG A 127 4.70 -15.48 1.83
CA ARG A 127 5.05 -16.80 1.28
C ARG A 127 4.31 -17.08 -0.02
N LEU A 128 3.01 -16.82 -0.07
CA LEU A 128 2.19 -17.01 -1.27
C LEU A 128 2.58 -16.04 -2.39
N ALA A 129 2.84 -14.78 -2.06
CA ALA A 129 3.27 -13.75 -3.00
C ALA A 129 4.57 -14.13 -3.72
N LYS A 130 5.52 -14.73 -3.00
CA LYS A 130 6.79 -15.21 -3.56
C LYS A 130 6.64 -16.37 -4.55
N LEU A 131 5.60 -17.21 -4.44
CA LEU A 131 5.39 -18.33 -5.37
C LEU A 131 4.95 -17.86 -6.76
N GLY A 132 4.27 -16.72 -6.84
CA GLY A 132 3.79 -16.16 -8.10
C GLY A 132 4.71 -15.12 -8.73
N ALA A 133 5.72 -14.62 -8.02
CA ALA A 133 6.51 -13.47 -8.48
C ALA A 133 7.40 -13.78 -9.69
N ALA A 134 7.49 -12.81 -10.61
CA ALA A 134 8.31 -12.90 -11.82
C ALA A 134 9.79 -12.57 -11.53
N PRO A 135 10.71 -12.68 -12.51
CA PRO A 135 12.13 -12.36 -12.32
C PRO A 135 12.39 -10.94 -11.80
N ASP A 136 11.57 -9.98 -12.20
CA ASP A 136 11.62 -8.58 -11.75
C ASP A 136 11.23 -8.41 -10.27
N GLY A 137 10.71 -9.47 -9.65
CA GLY A 137 10.48 -9.60 -8.23
C GLY A 137 9.14 -9.05 -7.73
N LEU A 138 9.16 -8.61 -6.48
CA LEU A 138 7.96 -8.33 -5.69
C LEU A 138 8.16 -7.07 -4.85
N LEU A 139 7.15 -6.20 -4.85
CA LEU A 139 6.96 -5.14 -3.86
C LEU A 139 5.82 -5.58 -2.93
N PHE A 140 6.18 -5.95 -1.69
CA PHE A 140 5.23 -6.43 -0.69
C PHE A 140 4.99 -5.37 0.38
N GLY A 141 3.74 -5.08 0.70
CA GLY A 141 3.35 -4.04 1.66
C GLY A 141 2.42 -4.54 2.76
N ILE A 142 2.56 -3.98 3.95
CA ILE A 142 1.61 -4.03 5.06
C ILE A 142 1.17 -2.60 5.37
N VAL A 143 -0.14 -2.35 5.35
CA VAL A 143 -0.68 -0.99 5.55
C VAL A 143 -1.85 -1.03 6.52
N GLU A 144 -1.74 -0.27 7.61
CA GLU A 144 -2.75 -0.17 8.66
C GLU A 144 -3.06 1.30 8.98
N GLU A 145 -4.35 1.62 9.09
CA GLU A 145 -4.80 2.89 9.68
C GLU A 145 -4.71 2.85 11.20
N GLU A 146 -4.69 4.03 11.82
CA GLU A 146 -4.75 4.16 13.28
C GLU A 146 -6.08 3.61 13.82
N ARG A 147 -6.02 2.75 14.84
CA ARG A 147 -7.23 2.19 15.47
C ARG A 147 -6.93 1.58 16.84
N ASN A 148 -7.87 1.72 17.78
CA ASN A 148 -7.79 1.13 19.13
C ASN A 148 -6.52 1.54 19.90
N GLY A 149 -6.00 2.74 19.66
CA GLY A 149 -4.74 3.21 20.25
C GLY A 149 -3.48 2.69 19.55
N GLU A 150 -3.61 1.85 18.52
CA GLU A 150 -2.48 1.48 17.67
C GLU A 150 -2.23 2.57 16.63
N PRO A 151 -0.99 3.06 16.50
CA PRO A 151 -0.66 4.05 15.48
C PRO A 151 -0.78 3.47 14.07
N ALA A 152 -0.98 4.33 13.08
CA ALA A 152 -0.92 3.94 11.68
C ALA A 152 0.45 3.29 11.35
N ARG A 153 0.46 2.40 10.35
CA ARG A 153 1.67 1.71 9.88
C ARG A 153 1.67 1.62 8.37
N THR A 154 2.84 1.85 7.78
CA THR A 154 3.12 1.45 6.40
C THR A 154 4.50 0.84 6.34
N GLU A 155 4.59 -0.40 5.88
CA GLU A 155 5.83 -1.18 5.86
C GLU A 155 5.94 -1.98 4.58
N TRP A 156 7.10 -1.92 3.94
CA TRP A 156 7.28 -2.38 2.57
C TRP A 156 8.62 -3.05 2.36
N TRP A 157 8.62 -4.13 1.57
CA TRP A 157 9.81 -4.85 1.15
C TRP A 157 9.88 -4.90 -0.36
N ARG A 158 11.03 -4.49 -0.91
CA ARG A 158 11.43 -4.78 -2.29
C ARG A 158 12.24 -6.06 -2.30
N LEU A 159 11.71 -7.09 -2.94
CA LEU A 159 12.27 -8.44 -2.97
C LEU A 159 12.60 -8.85 -4.40
N LEU A 160 13.78 -9.46 -4.59
CA LEU A 160 14.20 -10.07 -5.85
C LEU A 160 14.54 -11.55 -5.65
N PRO A 161 14.35 -12.40 -6.67
CA PRO A 161 15.01 -13.71 -6.70
C PRO A 161 16.53 -13.54 -6.51
N ALA A 162 17.14 -14.43 -5.75
CA ALA A 162 18.59 -14.49 -5.53
C ALA A 162 19.30 -15.25 -6.65
#